data_AF-A0A2I0QE31-F1
#
_entry.id   AF-A0A2I0QE31-F1
#
_cell.length_a   1.000
_cell.length_b   1.000
_cell.length_c   1.000
_cell.angle_alpha   90.00
_cell.angle_beta   90.00
_cell.angle_gamma   90.00
#
_symmetry.space_group_name_H-M   'P 1'
#
loop_
_entity.id
_entity.type
_entity.pdbx_description
1 polymer ?
#
loop_
_entity_poly.entity_id
_entity_poly.type
_entity_poly.pdbx_seq_one_letter_code
_entity_poly.pdbx_strand_id
1 'polypeptide(L)' 'MMLYIIGLGIYDEKDITLGGLEILKKCKHIYAEFYTNLWHG' A
#
# COMPACT_ATOMS: atom_id res chain seq x y z
N MET A 1 -1.27 10.24 -16.42
CA MET A 1 -0.31 9.33 -15.77
C MET A 1 -0.19 9.78 -14.32
N MET A 2 -0.39 8.90 -13.34
CA MET A 2 -0.49 9.27 -11.92
C MET A 2 0.37 8.33 -11.07
N LEU A 3 1.08 8.89 -10.10
CA LEU A 3 1.79 8.17 -9.05
C LEU A 3 1.03 8.36 -7.74
N TYR A 4 0.72 7.27 -7.05
CA TYR A 4 0.12 7.28 -5.73
C TYR A 4 1.14 6.79 -4.70
N ILE A 5 1.35 7.56 -3.63
CA ILE A 5 2.09 7.11 -2.46
C ILE A 5 1.06 6.72 -1.41
N ILE A 6 0.98 5.42 -1.14
CA ILE A 6 -0.04 4.83 -0.25
C ILE A 6 0.70 4.20 0.93
N GLY A 7 0.36 4.62 2.14
CA GLY A 7 0.87 3.97 3.36
C GLY A 7 0.19 2.62 3.58
N LEU A 8 0.98 1.60 3.93
CA LEU A 8 0.49 0.25 4.22
C LEU A 8 -0.13 0.10 5.60
N GLY A 9 0.15 1.02 6.53
CA GLY A 9 -0.31 0.93 7.91
C GLY A 9 0.86 0.74 8.88
N ILE A 10 0.57 0.15 10.06
CA ILE A 10 1.55 0.01 11.14
C ILE A 10 2.00 -1.44 11.30
N TYR A 11 1.07 -2.39 11.26
CA TYR A 11 1.31 -3.78 11.65
C TYR A 11 1.06 -4.76 10.50
N ASP A 12 -0.20 -4.94 10.10
CA ASP A 12 -0.63 -5.97 9.14
C ASP A 12 -1.41 -5.39 7.94
N GLU A 13 -1.79 -6.25 6.99
CA GLU A 13 -2.44 -5.85 5.75
C GLU A 13 -3.77 -5.13 5.95
N LYS A 14 -4.41 -5.25 7.11
CA LYS A 14 -5.71 -4.64 7.42
C LYS A 14 -5.58 -3.19 7.84
N ASP A 15 -4.38 -2.73 8.18
CA ASP A 15 -4.14 -1.34 8.52
C ASP A 15 -4.17 -0.42 7.29
N ILE A 16 -4.11 -0.97 6.08
CA ILE A 16 -4.28 -0.17 4.86
C ILE A 16 -5.67 0.45 4.82
N THR A 17 -5.73 1.73 4.47
CA THR A 17 -7.01 2.42 4.32
C THR A 17 -7.85 1.83 3.18
N LEU A 18 -9.17 1.82 3.32
CA LEU A 18 -10.09 1.40 2.25
C LEU A 18 -9.88 2.20 0.95
N GLY A 19 -9.60 3.51 1.06
CA GLY A 19 -9.30 4.35 -0.09
C GLY A 19 -7.99 3.95 -0.80
N GLY A 20 -6.95 3.61 -0.04
CA GLY A 20 -5.70 3.08 -0.57
C GLY A 20 -5.92 1.77 -1.33
N LEU A 21 -6.69 0.85 -0.75
CA LEU A 21 -7.04 -0.42 -1.38
C LEU A 21 -7.82 -0.23 -2.70
N GLU A 22 -8.79 0.68 -2.73
CA GLU A 22 -9.56 0.98 -3.96
C GLU A 22 -8.72 1.64 -5.05
N ILE A 23 -7.69 2.40 -4.70
CA ILE A 23 -6.73 2.95 -5.67
C ILE A 23 -5.86 1.83 -6.22
N LEU A 24 -5.29 0.96 -5.37
CA LEU A 24 -4.43 -0.14 -5.79
C LEU A 24 -5.12 -1.06 -6.81
N LYS A 25 -6.41 -1.38 -6.60
CA LYS A 25 -7.21 -2.19 -7.54
C LYS A 25 -7.30 -1.59 -8.96
N LYS A 26 -7.08 -0.29 -9.12
CA LYS A 26 -7.15 0.43 -10.42
C LYS A 26 -5.77 0.63 -11.05
N CYS A 27 -4.69 0.35 -10.33
CA CYS A 27 -3.32 0.54 -10.81
C CYS A 27 -2.89 -0.61 -11.71
N LYS A 28 -2.30 -0.29 -12.87
CA LYS A 28 -1.68 -1.28 -13.76
C LYS A 28 -0.38 -1.84 -13.20
N HIS A 29 0.37 -1.02 -12.45
CA HIS A 29 1.64 -1.37 -11.85
C HIS A 29 1.62 -0.95 -10.38
N ILE A 30 2.08 -1.83 -9.50
CA ILE A 30 2.16 -1.62 -8.06
C ILE A 30 3.59 -1.98 -7.63
N TYR A 31 4.18 -1.12 -6.80
CA TYR A 31 5.50 -1.32 -6.21
C TYR A 31 5.37 -1.13 -4.70
N ALA A 32 6.14 -1.88 -3.92
CA ALA A 32 6.17 -1.80 -2.46
C ALA A 32 7.62 -1.79 -1.96
N GLU A 33 7.85 -1.13 -0.84
CA GLU A 33 9.12 -1.13 -0.12
C GLU A 33 8.92 -1.66 1.29
N PHE A 34 9.91 -2.39 1.79
CA PHE A 34 9.91 -3.01 3.12
C PHE A 34 11.27 -2.87 3.81
N TYR A 35 12.05 -1.84 3.43
CA TYR A 35 13.36 -1.61 4.04
C TYR A 35 13.26 -0.65 5.23
N THR A 36 12.24 0.22 5.25
CA THR A 36 12.00 1.14 6.37
C THR A 36 11.16 0.51 7.49
N ASN A 37 10.25 -0.39 7.13
CA ASN A 37 9.36 -1.11 8.03
C ASN A 37 9.32 -2.60 7.69
N LEU A 38 9.24 -3.43 8.74
CA LEU A 38 9.00 -4.86 8.61
C LEU A 38 7.52 -5.12 8.29
N TRP A 39 7.28 -5.92 7.25
CA TRP A 39 5.96 -6.38 6.90
C TRP A 39 5.57 -7.60 7.75
N HIS A 40 4.45 -7.53 8.47
CA HIS A 40 3.99 -8.63 9.33
C HIS A 40 2.81 -9.45 8.75
N GLY A 41 2.28 -9.12 7.57
CA GLY A 41 1.15 -9.83 6.94
C GLY A 41 0.58 -9.08 5.75
#